data_AF-A0A524HWV9-F1
#
_entry.id   AF-A0A524HWV9-F1
#
_cell.length_a   1.000
_cell.length_b   1.000
_cell.length_c   1.000
_cell.angle_alpha   90.00
_cell.angle_beta   90.00
_cell.angle_gamma   90.00
#
_symmetry.space_group_name_H-M   'P 1'
#
loop_
_entity.id
_entity.type
_entity.pdbx_description
1 polymer ?
#
loop_
_entity_poly.entity_id
_entity_poly.type
_entity_poly.pdbx_seq_one_letter_code
_entity_poly.pdbx_strand_id
1 'polypeptide(L)'
;MSADNNAAPKPEPQEKKGFIGRFRNPDETQIRRFAAQTPFLWVYLIVLLIATFQIYADPLGFDGLTERYSQQLVNLTLTGPLYPNTGRDQVSVALLEDDTLAELDLLWPWPYGEHARALDAILAYEPRAVAVDILFADARDDPSLEQLLFVIERYARFGVPLYFVGSPNVNPPVRVELSNSSARIVAGTINLAEGVARQYPESVNCLNGRNANCPSLAIRIFQDLYANVPLSGDAETALELVWGVDTHPINRQLMRVVDGQGNAMQCPTEAGIITRIYRALVDVDQLRSPCPHTGVIPLESLLFGVPDDDIQTLIKDRIVFYGAKLEGSEDLAFSPANGLLAGVFVHAMALDNIISFEGRPKRNTITLSGVTLGNDTIKVIVAAIILLVVASLNLEHLRKDASTPGDQDLTLRRRFTWYGILLAMTLGSVLGLYFIFDLSISNWIELVFITGLLFELLISSFLGRLWGRTRYAFGL
;
A
#
# COMPACT_ATOMS: atom_id res chain seq x y z
N MET A 1 86.28 48.29 -15.28
CA MET A 1 86.25 47.90 -16.71
C MET A 1 86.01 46.39 -16.76
N SER A 2 84.94 45.96 -17.44
CA SER A 2 84.42 44.58 -17.60
C SER A 2 83.83 43.93 -16.33
N ALA A 3 82.51 43.88 -16.07
CA ALA A 3 81.32 43.44 -16.84
C ALA A 3 81.12 41.91 -16.87
N ASP A 4 80.06 41.49 -16.17
CA ASP A 4 79.10 40.38 -16.36
C ASP A 4 79.56 38.96 -16.68
N ASN A 5 79.13 38.01 -15.82
CA ASN A 5 78.24 36.92 -16.22
C ASN A 5 77.86 36.05 -15.00
N ASN A 6 76.73 36.38 -14.34
CA ASN A 6 75.98 35.43 -13.52
C ASN A 6 74.52 35.49 -13.99
N ALA A 7 74.24 34.83 -15.11
CA ALA A 7 72.89 34.60 -15.57
C ALA A 7 72.22 33.58 -14.65
N ALA A 8 71.19 34.02 -13.93
CA ALA A 8 70.27 33.13 -13.23
C ALA A 8 69.63 32.15 -14.23
N PRO A 9 69.40 30.88 -13.86
CA PRO A 9 68.72 29.94 -14.73
C PRO A 9 67.31 30.44 -15.03
N LYS A 10 66.96 30.52 -16.32
CA LYS A 10 65.59 30.80 -16.78
C LYS A 10 64.64 29.75 -16.18
N PRO A 11 63.45 30.14 -15.70
CA PRO A 11 62.44 29.16 -15.30
C PRO A 11 62.08 28.31 -16.52
N GLU A 12 62.17 26.98 -16.36
CA GLU A 12 61.63 26.03 -17.35
C GLU A 12 60.18 26.40 -17.67
N PRO A 13 59.78 26.37 -18.95
CA PRO A 13 58.39 26.58 -19.31
C PRO A 13 57.56 25.47 -18.66
N GLN A 14 56.69 25.83 -17.72
CA GLN A 14 55.71 24.90 -17.16
C GLN A 14 54.91 24.32 -18.33
N GLU A 15 55.21 23.07 -18.67
CA GLU A 15 54.50 22.32 -19.68
C GLU A 15 53.02 22.35 -19.31
N LYS A 16 52.18 22.96 -20.15
CA LYS A 16 50.74 23.03 -19.93
C LYS A 16 50.22 21.59 -19.95
N LYS A 17 50.13 20.97 -18.78
CA LYS A 17 49.57 19.63 -18.61
C LYS A 17 48.20 19.62 -19.28
N GLY A 18 48.02 18.76 -20.29
CA GLY A 18 46.72 18.50 -20.88
C GLY A 18 45.74 17.94 -19.85
N PHE A 19 44.45 17.86 -20.19
CA PHE A 19 43.38 17.37 -19.31
C PHE A 19 43.76 16.08 -18.56
N ILE A 20 44.29 15.08 -19.27
CA ILE A 20 44.72 13.79 -18.70
C ILE A 20 45.87 13.95 -17.71
N GLY A 21 46.81 14.86 -17.97
CA GLY A 21 47.95 15.15 -17.08
C GLY A 21 47.55 15.89 -15.80
N ARG A 22 46.56 16.79 -15.88
CA ARG A 22 45.98 17.48 -14.72
C ARG A 22 45.09 16.57 -13.87
N PHE A 23 44.41 15.62 -14.50
CA PHE A 23 43.59 14.63 -13.79
C PHE A 23 44.43 13.60 -13.03
N ARG A 24 45.57 13.17 -13.60
CA ARG A 24 46.43 12.12 -13.03
C ARG A 24 47.35 12.61 -11.90
N ASN A 25 47.76 13.88 -11.92
CA ASN A 25 48.60 14.50 -10.88
C ASN A 25 47.96 15.83 -10.39
N PRO A 26 46.92 15.75 -9.55
CA PRO A 26 46.17 16.92 -9.07
C PRO A 26 46.96 17.76 -8.05
N ASP A 27 46.86 19.10 -8.15
CA ASP A 27 47.28 20.03 -7.09
C ASP A 27 46.18 20.16 -6.03
N GLU A 28 46.39 19.49 -4.88
CA GLU A 28 45.44 19.46 -3.76
C GLU A 28 45.13 20.87 -3.18
N THR A 29 46.05 21.84 -3.31
CA THR A 29 45.82 23.20 -2.80
C THR A 29 44.83 23.97 -3.68
N GLN A 30 44.93 23.81 -5.00
CA GLN A 30 43.99 24.42 -5.95
C GLN A 30 42.61 23.75 -5.89
N ILE A 31 42.58 22.42 -5.73
CA ILE A 31 41.33 21.68 -5.56
C ILE A 31 40.57 22.16 -4.33
N ARG A 32 41.25 22.37 -3.19
CA ARG A 32 40.60 22.90 -1.98
C ARG A 32 40.03 24.30 -2.17
N ARG A 33 40.72 25.18 -2.91
CA ARG A 33 40.20 26.51 -3.25
C ARG A 33 38.94 26.44 -4.10
N PHE A 34 38.96 25.62 -5.16
CA PHE A 34 37.78 25.46 -6.00
C PHE A 34 36.63 24.76 -5.26
N ALA A 35 36.94 23.80 -4.40
CA ALA A 35 35.96 23.13 -3.54
C ALA A 35 35.23 24.12 -2.61
N ALA A 36 35.94 25.12 -2.07
CA ALA A 36 35.35 26.18 -1.26
C ALA A 36 34.42 27.11 -2.07
N GLN A 37 34.57 27.17 -3.39
CA GLN A 37 33.74 27.96 -4.31
C GLN A 37 32.63 27.15 -4.99
N THR A 38 32.38 25.92 -4.53
CA THR A 38 31.33 25.08 -5.12
C THR A 38 29.96 25.77 -4.98
N PRO A 39 29.21 25.98 -6.08
CA PRO A 39 27.87 26.53 -6.00
C PRO A 39 26.94 25.58 -5.27
N PHE A 40 26.19 26.08 -4.28
CA PHE A 40 25.24 25.26 -3.53
C PHE A 40 24.20 24.59 -4.42
N LEU A 41 23.65 25.35 -5.38
CA LEU A 41 22.65 24.85 -6.33
C LEU A 41 23.21 23.66 -7.14
N TRP A 42 24.51 23.63 -7.43
CA TRP A 42 25.14 22.52 -8.13
C TRP A 42 25.15 21.23 -7.28
N VAL A 43 25.52 21.35 -6.00
CA VAL A 43 25.50 20.22 -5.04
C VAL A 43 24.07 19.72 -4.85
N TYR A 44 23.11 20.62 -4.62
CA TYR A 44 21.71 20.30 -4.45
C TYR A 44 21.13 19.57 -5.68
N LEU A 45 21.38 20.08 -6.89
CA LEU A 45 20.89 19.46 -8.12
C LEU A 45 21.49 18.07 -8.35
N ILE A 46 22.75 17.85 -7.99
CA ILE A 46 23.36 16.51 -8.09
C ILE A 46 22.72 15.53 -7.11
N VAL A 47 22.54 15.95 -5.86
CA VAL A 47 21.90 15.14 -4.83
C VAL A 47 20.46 14.80 -5.23
N LEU A 48 19.72 15.78 -5.75
CA LEU A 48 18.37 15.56 -6.28
C LEU A 48 18.37 14.61 -7.48
N LEU A 49 19.30 14.77 -8.41
CA LEU A 49 19.43 13.88 -9.57
C LEU A 49 19.72 12.43 -9.14
N ILE A 50 20.60 12.24 -8.15
CA ILE A 50 20.88 10.91 -7.58
C ILE A 50 19.63 10.33 -6.93
N ALA A 51 18.88 11.13 -6.17
CA ALA A 51 17.64 10.69 -5.53
C ALA A 51 16.58 10.28 -6.56
N THR A 52 16.34 11.12 -7.56
CA THR A 52 15.42 10.84 -8.67
C THR A 52 15.87 9.58 -9.43
N PHE A 53 17.16 9.43 -9.72
CA PHE A 53 17.67 8.23 -10.38
C PHE A 53 17.45 6.97 -9.52
N GLN A 54 17.74 7.01 -8.22
CA GLN A 54 17.53 5.88 -7.33
C GLN A 54 16.06 5.45 -7.26
N ILE A 55 15.14 6.42 -7.16
CA ILE A 55 13.70 6.14 -7.04
C ILE A 55 13.13 5.59 -8.35
N TYR A 56 13.41 6.22 -9.50
CA TYR A 56 12.79 5.80 -10.76
C TYR A 56 13.52 4.67 -11.49
N ALA A 57 14.85 4.57 -11.36
CA ALA A 57 15.60 3.52 -12.04
C ALA A 57 15.72 2.24 -11.21
N ASP A 58 15.47 2.33 -9.89
CA ASP A 58 15.64 1.29 -8.88
C ASP A 58 16.75 0.27 -9.23
N PRO A 59 18.00 0.71 -9.44
CA PRO A 59 19.05 -0.13 -10.02
C PRO A 59 19.42 -1.35 -9.16
N LEU A 60 18.99 -1.34 -7.89
CA LEU A 60 19.29 -2.35 -6.88
C LEU A 60 18.04 -3.12 -6.42
N GLY A 61 16.84 -2.77 -6.91
CA GLY A 61 15.58 -3.41 -6.51
C GLY A 61 15.14 -3.09 -5.07
N PHE A 62 15.63 -1.98 -4.50
CA PHE A 62 15.38 -1.64 -3.09
C PHE A 62 14.03 -0.98 -2.88
N ASP A 63 13.52 -0.21 -3.83
CA ASP A 63 12.27 0.53 -3.64
C ASP A 63 11.11 -0.46 -3.41
N GLY A 64 10.93 -1.42 -4.32
CA GLY A 64 9.89 -2.45 -4.19
C GLY A 64 10.00 -3.24 -2.88
N LEU A 65 11.19 -3.70 -2.49
CA LEU A 65 11.40 -4.48 -1.25
C LEU A 65 11.13 -3.66 0.02
N THR A 66 11.65 -2.44 0.07
CA THR A 66 11.50 -1.57 1.24
C THR A 66 10.08 -1.04 1.37
N GLU A 67 9.41 -0.76 0.25
CA GLU A 67 7.98 -0.47 0.17
C GLU A 67 7.16 -1.59 0.83
N ARG A 68 7.34 -2.86 0.44
CA ARG A 68 6.56 -3.97 1.03
C ARG A 68 6.70 -4.03 2.54
N TYR A 69 7.95 -3.98 3.00
CA TYR A 69 8.25 -4.14 4.41
C TYR A 69 7.76 -2.95 5.23
N SER A 70 7.97 -1.73 4.73
CA SER A 70 7.54 -0.51 5.40
C SER A 70 6.01 -0.42 5.48
N GLN A 71 5.31 -0.76 4.41
CA GLN A 71 3.85 -0.84 4.38
C GLN A 71 3.31 -1.84 5.39
N GLN A 72 3.85 -3.06 5.40
CA GLN A 72 3.44 -4.07 6.36
C GLN A 72 3.70 -3.62 7.80
N LEU A 73 4.88 -3.05 8.07
CA LEU A 73 5.26 -2.56 9.37
C LEU A 73 4.31 -1.46 9.85
N VAL A 74 4.04 -0.46 9.01
CA VAL A 74 3.12 0.64 9.30
C VAL A 74 1.71 0.12 9.55
N ASN A 75 1.24 -0.78 8.70
CA ASN A 75 -0.08 -1.33 8.82
C ASN A 75 -0.25 -2.07 10.15
N LEU A 76 0.72 -2.89 10.54
CA LEU A 76 0.64 -3.69 11.76
C LEU A 76 0.89 -2.92 13.06
N THR A 77 1.57 -1.78 13.00
CA THR A 77 2.02 -1.02 14.18
C THR A 77 1.36 0.33 14.37
N LEU A 78 0.92 0.98 13.30
CA LEU A 78 0.38 2.34 13.32
C LEU A 78 -1.02 2.44 12.73
N THR A 79 -1.20 2.18 11.43
CA THR A 79 -2.48 2.47 10.77
C THR A 79 -3.56 1.42 11.09
N GLY A 80 -3.20 0.14 11.17
CA GLY A 80 -4.13 -0.94 11.52
C GLY A 80 -4.66 -0.86 12.96
N PRO A 81 -3.83 -0.61 14.00
CA PRO A 81 -4.32 -0.42 15.37
C PRO A 81 -5.16 0.85 15.58
N LEU A 82 -5.00 1.85 14.71
CA LEU A 82 -5.78 3.10 14.75
C LEU A 82 -6.99 3.04 13.79
N TYR A 83 -7.16 1.93 13.08
CA TYR A 83 -8.22 1.75 12.12
C TYR A 83 -9.58 1.63 12.83
N PRO A 84 -10.61 2.39 12.44
CA PRO A 84 -11.90 2.34 13.10
C PRO A 84 -12.67 1.06 12.74
N ASN A 85 -13.56 0.64 13.63
CA ASN A 85 -14.40 -0.55 13.43
C ASN A 85 -15.75 -0.24 12.74
N THR A 86 -15.98 1.00 12.30
CA THR A 86 -17.29 1.46 11.81
C THR A 86 -17.73 0.78 10.51
N GLY A 87 -16.80 0.50 9.59
CA GLY A 87 -17.08 -0.31 8.40
C GLY A 87 -17.12 -1.80 8.71
N ARG A 88 -16.20 -2.31 9.56
CA ARG A 88 -16.19 -3.70 10.04
C ARG A 88 -17.55 -4.13 10.59
N ASP A 89 -18.18 -3.28 11.38
CA ASP A 89 -19.45 -3.60 12.04
C ASP A 89 -20.66 -3.52 11.07
N GLN A 90 -20.45 -3.14 9.81
CA GLN A 90 -21.46 -3.12 8.73
C GLN A 90 -21.24 -4.20 7.66
N VAL A 91 -20.09 -4.86 7.66
CA VAL A 91 -19.68 -5.84 6.65
C VAL A 91 -19.41 -7.18 7.30
N SER A 92 -19.88 -8.27 6.69
CA SER A 92 -19.61 -9.64 7.13
C SER A 92 -19.25 -10.51 5.93
N VAL A 93 -18.55 -11.61 6.18
CA VAL A 93 -18.21 -12.60 5.15
C VAL A 93 -18.87 -13.94 5.50
N ALA A 94 -19.78 -14.41 4.66
CA ALA A 94 -20.25 -15.79 4.67
C ALA A 94 -19.27 -16.64 3.85
N LEU A 95 -18.64 -17.63 4.49
CA LEU A 95 -17.53 -18.36 3.91
C LEU A 95 -17.87 -19.84 3.73
N LEU A 96 -17.79 -20.31 2.49
CA LEU A 96 -17.79 -21.74 2.16
C LEU A 96 -16.37 -22.28 2.31
N GLU A 97 -16.15 -23.22 3.23
CA GLU A 97 -14.84 -23.87 3.43
C GLU A 97 -14.92 -25.37 3.08
N ASP A 98 -13.76 -26.02 2.97
CA ASP A 98 -13.68 -27.48 2.77
C ASP A 98 -14.36 -28.26 3.90
N ASP A 99 -14.34 -27.73 5.13
CA ASP A 99 -15.06 -28.31 6.27
C ASP A 99 -16.57 -28.33 6.02
N THR A 100 -17.15 -27.25 5.45
CA THR A 100 -18.56 -27.21 5.05
C THR A 100 -18.87 -28.30 4.01
N LEU A 101 -17.99 -28.47 3.01
CA LEU A 101 -18.15 -29.49 1.98
C LEU A 101 -18.09 -30.90 2.57
N ALA A 102 -17.13 -31.15 3.47
CA ALA A 102 -16.98 -32.43 4.15
C ALA A 102 -18.17 -32.75 5.07
N GLU A 103 -18.67 -31.77 5.83
CA GLU A 103 -19.82 -31.95 6.72
C GLU A 103 -21.12 -32.26 5.97
N LEU A 104 -21.28 -31.67 4.78
CA LEU A 104 -22.47 -31.88 3.94
C LEU A 104 -22.33 -33.08 2.98
N ASP A 105 -21.18 -33.76 2.96
CA ASP A 105 -20.84 -34.83 2.00
C ASP A 105 -20.98 -34.37 0.54
N LEU A 106 -20.48 -33.17 0.25
CA LEU A 106 -20.55 -32.52 -1.06
C LEU A 106 -19.16 -32.24 -1.62
N LEU A 107 -19.08 -32.11 -2.94
CA LEU A 107 -17.85 -31.80 -3.66
C LEU A 107 -17.94 -30.43 -4.32
N TRP A 108 -16.79 -29.79 -4.52
CA TRP A 108 -16.68 -28.64 -5.40
C TRP A 108 -16.65 -29.08 -6.88
N PRO A 109 -17.32 -28.37 -7.81
CA PRO A 109 -18.19 -27.20 -7.60
C PRO A 109 -19.57 -27.57 -7.04
N TRP A 110 -20.04 -26.77 -6.08
CA TRP A 110 -21.32 -27.00 -5.39
C TRP A 110 -22.53 -26.87 -6.35
N PRO A 111 -23.61 -27.67 -6.24
CA PRO A 111 -24.79 -27.50 -7.09
C PRO A 111 -25.45 -26.11 -6.94
N TYR A 112 -26.09 -25.60 -7.99
CA TYR A 112 -26.73 -24.27 -7.96
C TYR A 112 -27.82 -24.16 -6.89
N GLY A 113 -28.57 -25.23 -6.64
CA GLY A 113 -29.60 -25.30 -5.60
C GLY A 113 -29.06 -25.18 -4.18
N GLU A 114 -27.80 -25.57 -3.97
CA GLU A 114 -27.15 -25.41 -2.67
C GLU A 114 -26.68 -23.98 -2.44
N HIS A 115 -26.14 -23.32 -3.48
CA HIS A 115 -25.96 -21.86 -3.46
C HIS A 115 -27.29 -21.13 -3.25
N ALA A 116 -28.38 -21.62 -3.86
CA ALA A 116 -29.72 -21.06 -3.65
C ALA A 116 -30.17 -21.21 -2.19
N ARG A 117 -29.93 -22.36 -1.56
CA ARG A 117 -30.23 -22.60 -0.13
C ARG A 117 -29.44 -21.66 0.78
N ALA A 118 -28.14 -21.50 0.52
CA ALA A 118 -27.30 -20.56 1.25
C ALA A 118 -27.81 -19.11 1.13
N LEU A 119 -28.11 -18.65 -0.08
CA LEU A 119 -28.65 -17.32 -0.33
C LEU A 119 -30.03 -17.13 0.30
N ASP A 120 -30.90 -18.14 0.28
CA ASP A 120 -32.22 -18.07 0.92
C ASP A 120 -32.10 -17.97 2.45
N ALA A 121 -31.15 -18.71 3.04
CA ALA A 121 -30.84 -18.63 4.46
C ALA A 121 -30.30 -17.24 4.86
N ILE A 122 -29.39 -16.66 4.08
CA ILE A 122 -28.92 -15.29 4.29
C ILE A 122 -30.08 -14.29 4.19
N LEU A 123 -30.94 -14.43 3.17
CA LEU A 123 -32.09 -13.53 2.97
C LEU A 123 -33.07 -13.56 4.15
N ALA A 124 -33.24 -14.71 4.80
CA ALA A 124 -34.13 -14.88 5.95
C ALA A 124 -33.74 -14.00 7.15
N TYR A 125 -32.49 -13.56 7.25
CA TYR A 125 -32.00 -12.67 8.29
C TYR A 125 -32.04 -11.17 7.90
N GLU A 126 -32.63 -10.83 6.75
CA GLU A 126 -32.83 -9.44 6.29
C GLU A 126 -31.53 -8.63 6.16
N PRO A 127 -30.58 -9.05 5.30
CA PRO A 127 -29.36 -8.29 5.06
C PRO A 127 -29.66 -6.99 4.33
N ARG A 128 -28.75 -6.02 4.47
CA ARG A 128 -28.80 -4.77 3.71
C ARG A 128 -28.48 -4.99 2.23
N ALA A 129 -27.51 -5.87 1.95
CA ALA A 129 -27.15 -6.31 0.60
C ALA A 129 -26.33 -7.60 0.68
N VAL A 130 -26.26 -8.33 -0.44
CA VAL A 130 -25.42 -9.53 -0.55
C VAL A 130 -24.57 -9.45 -1.81
N ALA A 131 -23.28 -9.73 -1.69
CA ALA A 131 -22.33 -9.78 -2.79
C ALA A 131 -21.71 -11.17 -2.90
N VAL A 132 -21.97 -11.86 -4.00
CA VAL A 132 -21.51 -13.22 -4.26
C VAL A 132 -20.20 -13.16 -5.03
N ASP A 133 -19.11 -13.49 -4.34
CA ASP A 133 -17.75 -13.58 -4.87
C ASP A 133 -17.42 -15.03 -5.26
N ILE A 134 -18.27 -15.60 -6.11
CA ILE A 134 -18.10 -16.91 -6.72
C ILE A 134 -18.47 -16.73 -8.19
N LEU A 135 -17.58 -17.14 -9.10
CA LEU A 135 -17.78 -16.93 -10.53
C LEU A 135 -18.68 -18.02 -11.13
N PHE A 136 -19.89 -17.64 -11.56
CA PHE A 136 -20.85 -18.52 -12.24
C PHE A 136 -20.70 -18.46 -13.77
N ALA A 137 -19.50 -18.63 -14.30
CA ALA A 137 -19.26 -18.55 -15.74
C ALA A 137 -19.57 -19.87 -16.47
N ASP A 138 -19.30 -21.02 -15.84
CA ASP A 138 -19.51 -22.32 -16.45
C ASP A 138 -20.99 -22.70 -16.44
N ALA A 139 -21.52 -23.05 -17.61
CA ALA A 139 -22.87 -23.58 -17.78
C ALA A 139 -22.88 -25.09 -17.50
N ARG A 140 -22.98 -25.47 -16.23
CA ARG A 140 -23.12 -26.87 -15.82
C ARG A 140 -24.54 -27.37 -16.06
N ASP A 141 -24.65 -28.64 -16.46
CA ASP A 141 -25.91 -29.36 -16.56
C ASP A 141 -26.39 -29.75 -15.16
N ASP A 142 -27.06 -28.81 -14.49
CA ASP A 142 -27.53 -28.95 -13.12
C ASP A 142 -29.02 -28.53 -13.08
N PRO A 143 -29.94 -29.47 -12.78
CA PRO A 143 -31.37 -29.21 -12.78
C PRO A 143 -31.82 -28.23 -11.69
N SER A 144 -30.96 -27.91 -10.74
CA SER A 144 -31.26 -26.99 -9.64
C SER A 144 -31.00 -25.51 -9.97
N LEU A 145 -30.56 -25.18 -11.20
CA LEU A 145 -30.39 -23.79 -11.64
C LEU A 145 -31.64 -22.93 -11.43
N GLU A 146 -32.82 -23.48 -11.73
CA GLU A 146 -34.10 -22.79 -11.57
C GLU A 146 -34.35 -22.36 -10.11
N GLN A 147 -33.81 -23.11 -9.13
CA GLN A 147 -33.91 -22.75 -7.72
C GLN A 147 -33.06 -21.52 -7.41
N LEU A 148 -31.85 -21.43 -7.97
CA LEU A 148 -30.99 -20.25 -7.84
C LEU A 148 -31.64 -19.02 -8.47
N LEU A 149 -32.16 -19.15 -9.69
CA LEU A 149 -32.88 -18.05 -10.37
C LEU A 149 -34.10 -17.61 -9.55
N PHE A 150 -34.86 -18.54 -9.00
CA PHE A 150 -36.00 -18.23 -8.13
C PHE A 150 -35.60 -17.43 -6.88
N VAL A 151 -34.49 -17.80 -6.23
CA VAL A 151 -33.96 -17.08 -5.05
C VAL A 151 -33.45 -15.69 -5.46
N ILE A 152 -32.76 -15.54 -6.59
CA ILE A 152 -32.35 -14.23 -7.11
C ILE A 152 -33.57 -13.30 -7.27
N GLU A 153 -34.65 -13.79 -7.89
CA GLU A 153 -35.88 -13.00 -8.02
C GLU A 153 -36.56 -12.72 -6.67
N ARG A 154 -36.35 -13.58 -5.67
CA ARG A 154 -36.83 -13.36 -4.30
C ARG A 154 -36.10 -12.17 -3.67
N TYR A 155 -34.77 -12.07 -3.80
CA TYR A 155 -34.00 -10.90 -3.35
C TYR A 155 -34.58 -9.59 -3.91
N ALA A 156 -34.85 -9.55 -5.21
CA ALA A 156 -35.47 -8.38 -5.85
C ALA A 156 -36.86 -8.05 -5.28
N ARG A 157 -37.70 -9.05 -5.01
CA ARG A 157 -39.03 -8.85 -4.38
C ARG A 157 -38.94 -8.30 -2.95
N PHE A 158 -37.94 -8.72 -2.18
CA PHE A 158 -37.70 -8.21 -0.82
C PHE A 158 -36.93 -6.88 -0.80
N GLY A 159 -36.51 -6.37 -1.96
CA GLY A 159 -35.78 -5.10 -2.07
C GLY A 159 -34.34 -5.18 -1.56
N VAL A 160 -33.76 -6.38 -1.45
CA VAL A 160 -32.37 -6.59 -1.04
C VAL A 160 -31.48 -6.66 -2.29
N PRO A 161 -30.54 -5.71 -2.49
CA PRO A 161 -29.60 -5.76 -3.61
C PRO A 161 -28.73 -7.02 -3.56
N LEU A 162 -28.67 -7.74 -4.68
CA LEU A 162 -27.85 -8.92 -4.86
C LEU A 162 -26.86 -8.70 -6.01
N TYR A 163 -25.57 -8.80 -5.68
CA TYR A 163 -24.47 -8.62 -6.62
C TYR A 163 -23.82 -9.96 -6.90
N PHE A 164 -23.50 -10.24 -8.15
CA PHE A 164 -22.66 -11.38 -8.53
C PHE A 164 -21.41 -10.89 -9.24
N VAL A 165 -20.27 -11.51 -8.91
CA VAL A 165 -19.05 -11.28 -9.66
C VAL A 165 -19.13 -11.90 -11.05
N GLY A 166 -18.69 -11.14 -12.04
CA GLY A 166 -18.36 -11.60 -13.38
C GLY A 166 -16.90 -11.32 -13.70
N SER A 167 -16.38 -11.98 -14.73
CA SER A 167 -15.01 -11.80 -15.20
C SER A 167 -14.98 -11.22 -16.61
N PRO A 168 -14.28 -10.10 -16.88
CA PRO A 168 -14.15 -9.58 -18.23
C PRO A 168 -13.29 -10.48 -19.14
N ASN A 169 -12.55 -11.42 -18.54
CA ASN A 169 -11.69 -12.36 -19.26
C ASN A 169 -12.42 -13.64 -19.67
N VAL A 170 -13.68 -13.80 -19.26
CA VAL A 170 -14.52 -14.95 -19.61
C VAL A 170 -15.67 -14.46 -20.49
N ASN A 171 -16.05 -15.24 -21.50
CA ASN A 171 -17.13 -14.90 -22.41
C ASN A 171 -18.13 -16.06 -22.52
N PRO A 172 -19.39 -15.90 -22.05
CA PRO A 172 -19.92 -14.70 -21.39
C PRO A 172 -19.28 -14.47 -19.99
N PRO A 173 -19.25 -13.22 -19.47
CA PRO A 173 -18.58 -12.87 -18.21
C PRO A 173 -19.17 -13.55 -16.98
N VAL A 174 -20.42 -13.97 -17.09
CA VAL A 174 -21.17 -14.86 -16.22
C VAL A 174 -22.17 -15.59 -17.12
N ARG A 175 -22.72 -16.73 -16.69
CA ARG A 175 -23.73 -17.42 -17.49
C ARG A 175 -24.93 -16.50 -17.83
N VAL A 176 -25.52 -16.75 -18.99
CA VAL A 176 -26.52 -15.86 -19.61
C VAL A 176 -27.79 -15.75 -18.76
N GLU A 177 -28.20 -16.83 -18.11
CA GLU A 177 -29.41 -16.88 -17.27
C GLU A 177 -29.29 -15.95 -16.06
N LEU A 178 -28.10 -15.88 -15.43
CA LEU A 178 -27.81 -14.93 -14.36
C LEU A 178 -27.76 -13.50 -14.91
N SER A 179 -27.16 -13.30 -16.09
CA SER A 179 -27.10 -11.98 -16.73
C SER A 179 -28.49 -11.41 -17.06
N ASN A 180 -29.47 -12.30 -17.31
CA ASN A 180 -30.85 -11.94 -17.63
C ASN A 180 -31.78 -11.89 -16.40
N SER A 181 -31.25 -12.18 -15.21
CA SER A 181 -31.99 -12.11 -13.95
C SER A 181 -32.01 -10.69 -13.37
N SER A 182 -32.67 -10.51 -12.23
CA SER A 182 -32.64 -9.27 -11.44
C SER A 182 -31.31 -9.00 -10.70
N ALA A 183 -30.36 -9.94 -10.72
CA ALA A 183 -29.05 -9.76 -10.09
C ALA A 183 -28.20 -8.70 -10.79
N ARG A 184 -27.39 -7.97 -10.01
CA ARG A 184 -26.43 -7.00 -10.53
C ARG A 184 -25.10 -7.68 -10.80
N ILE A 185 -24.71 -7.81 -12.06
CA ILE A 185 -23.42 -8.39 -12.44
C ILE A 185 -22.34 -7.30 -12.41
N VAL A 186 -21.30 -7.49 -11.60
CA VAL A 186 -20.20 -6.55 -11.41
C VAL A 186 -18.87 -7.25 -11.60
N ALA A 187 -17.87 -6.57 -12.12
CA ALA A 187 -16.54 -7.17 -12.27
C ALA A 187 -15.88 -7.39 -10.89
N GLY A 188 -15.52 -8.65 -10.60
CA GLY A 188 -14.86 -9.08 -9.37
C GLY A 188 -13.33 -9.01 -9.43
N THR A 189 -12.76 -8.26 -10.37
CA THR A 189 -11.30 -8.24 -10.55
C THR A 189 -10.61 -7.61 -9.34
N ILE A 190 -9.64 -8.33 -8.78
CA ILE A 190 -8.70 -7.84 -7.76
C ILE A 190 -7.33 -7.68 -8.41
N ASN A 191 -6.60 -6.61 -8.07
CA ASN A 191 -5.22 -6.43 -8.47
C ASN A 191 -4.29 -6.90 -7.35
N LEU A 192 -3.79 -8.12 -7.45
CA LEU A 192 -2.79 -8.67 -6.53
C LEU A 192 -1.38 -8.38 -7.06
N ALA A 193 -0.89 -7.16 -6.83
CA ALA A 193 0.50 -6.85 -7.11
C ALA A 193 1.39 -7.78 -6.25
N GLU A 194 2.10 -8.69 -6.93
CA GLU A 194 3.05 -9.62 -6.31
C GLU A 194 2.39 -10.55 -5.27
N GLY A 195 1.10 -10.86 -5.46
CA GLY A 195 0.31 -11.73 -4.58
C GLY A 195 -0.21 -11.08 -3.30
N VAL A 196 0.01 -9.76 -3.11
CA VAL A 196 -0.37 -9.05 -1.88
C VAL A 196 -1.55 -8.11 -2.12
N ALA A 197 -2.58 -8.21 -1.30
CA ALA A 197 -3.76 -7.34 -1.33
C ALA A 197 -3.49 -6.02 -0.60
N ARG A 198 -2.71 -5.13 -1.22
CA ARG A 198 -2.47 -3.77 -0.70
C ARG A 198 -3.33 -2.73 -1.37
N GLN A 199 -3.64 -2.96 -2.63
CA GLN A 199 -4.39 -2.03 -3.45
C GLN A 199 -5.69 -2.67 -3.92
N TYR A 200 -6.70 -1.84 -4.04
CA TYR A 200 -7.98 -2.23 -4.59
C TYR A 200 -8.36 -1.26 -5.71
N PRO A 201 -8.57 -1.73 -6.95
CA PRO A 201 -8.88 -0.85 -8.06
C PRO A 201 -10.23 -0.14 -7.83
N GLU A 202 -10.30 1.18 -8.01
CA GLU A 202 -11.58 1.88 -7.98
C GLU A 202 -12.41 1.58 -9.23
N SER A 203 -11.73 1.39 -10.36
CA SER A 203 -12.34 0.95 -11.60
C SER A 203 -11.60 -0.21 -12.24
N VAL A 204 -12.37 -0.99 -12.98
CA VAL A 204 -11.95 -2.22 -13.66
C VAL A 204 -12.53 -2.21 -15.07
N ASN A 205 -11.98 -3.05 -15.95
CA ASN A 205 -12.52 -3.22 -17.29
C ASN A 205 -14.00 -3.64 -17.22
N CYS A 206 -14.86 -2.94 -17.94
CA CYS A 206 -16.27 -3.29 -18.03
C CYS A 206 -16.45 -4.71 -18.60
N LEU A 207 -17.40 -5.46 -18.04
CA LEU A 207 -17.73 -6.84 -18.45
C LEU A 207 -18.22 -6.97 -19.90
N ASN A 208 -18.67 -5.87 -20.52
CA ASN A 208 -19.15 -5.83 -21.89
C ASN A 208 -18.02 -5.70 -22.94
N GLY A 209 -16.75 -5.76 -22.53
CA GLY A 209 -15.59 -5.75 -23.43
C GLY A 209 -15.36 -4.43 -24.16
N ARG A 210 -16.09 -3.35 -23.81
CA ARG A 210 -15.75 -2.00 -24.29
C ARG A 210 -14.54 -1.52 -23.51
N ASN A 211 -13.63 -0.79 -24.14
CA ASN A 211 -12.53 -0.04 -23.49
C ASN A 211 -13.12 1.10 -22.64
N ALA A 212 -13.86 0.74 -21.60
CA ALA A 212 -14.53 1.60 -20.65
C ALA A 212 -14.24 1.06 -19.25
N ASN A 213 -14.06 1.99 -18.33
CA ASN A 213 -13.83 1.70 -16.93
C ASN A 213 -15.19 1.65 -16.20
N CYS A 214 -15.43 0.56 -15.51
CA CYS A 214 -16.61 0.36 -14.67
C CYS A 214 -16.18 0.34 -13.20
N PRO A 215 -17.04 0.78 -12.25
CA PRO A 215 -16.77 0.63 -10.83
C PRO A 215 -16.48 -0.83 -10.46
N SER A 216 -15.47 -1.06 -9.63
CA SER A 216 -15.22 -2.37 -9.03
C SER A 216 -16.31 -2.75 -8.02
N LEU A 217 -16.34 -4.02 -7.59
CA LEU A 217 -17.40 -4.55 -6.71
C LEU A 217 -17.66 -3.69 -5.47
N ALA A 218 -16.64 -3.39 -4.67
CA ALA A 218 -16.81 -2.62 -3.44
C ALA A 218 -17.28 -1.18 -3.73
N ILE A 219 -16.74 -0.56 -4.79
CA ILE A 219 -17.11 0.80 -5.20
C ILE A 219 -18.57 0.83 -5.65
N ARG A 220 -19.01 -0.17 -6.42
CA ARG A 220 -20.39 -0.27 -6.89
C ARG A 220 -21.37 -0.44 -5.74
N ILE A 221 -21.06 -1.31 -4.78
CA ILE A 221 -21.89 -1.52 -3.58
C ILE A 221 -21.99 -0.21 -2.80
N PHE A 222 -20.86 0.48 -2.59
CA PHE A 222 -20.85 1.76 -1.87
C PHE A 222 -21.71 2.82 -2.57
N GLN A 223 -21.56 2.99 -3.88
CA GLN A 223 -22.34 3.95 -4.67
C GLN A 223 -23.84 3.67 -4.62
N ASP A 224 -24.24 2.41 -4.66
CA ASP A 224 -25.65 2.02 -4.63
C ASP A 224 -26.29 2.20 -3.24
N LEU A 225 -25.55 1.92 -2.15
CA LEU A 225 -26.09 1.93 -0.78
C LEU A 225 -25.88 3.26 -0.05
N TYR A 226 -24.84 4.01 -0.39
CA TYR A 226 -24.44 5.26 0.26
C TYR A 226 -24.48 6.43 -0.74
N ALA A 227 -25.49 6.49 -1.59
CA ALA A 227 -25.61 7.48 -2.67
C ALA A 227 -25.53 8.97 -2.22
N ASN A 228 -25.77 9.25 -0.94
CA ASN A 228 -25.67 10.58 -0.34
C ASN A 228 -24.25 10.95 0.13
N VAL A 229 -23.31 9.99 0.13
CA VAL A 229 -21.93 10.19 0.53
C VAL A 229 -21.06 10.23 -0.73
N PRO A 230 -20.44 11.38 -1.05
CA PRO A 230 -19.58 11.46 -2.23
C PRO A 230 -18.31 10.65 -2.00
N LEU A 231 -18.00 9.78 -2.96
CA LEU A 231 -16.68 9.15 -3.03
C LEU A 231 -15.68 10.21 -3.53
N SER A 232 -14.66 10.52 -2.73
CA SER A 232 -13.56 11.39 -3.18
C SER A 232 -12.69 10.63 -4.18
N GLY A 233 -11.85 11.32 -4.95
CA GLY A 233 -10.88 10.70 -5.86
C GLY A 233 -11.36 10.53 -7.30
N ASP A 234 -10.42 10.13 -8.16
CA ASP A 234 -10.67 9.90 -9.58
C ASP A 234 -10.77 8.39 -9.86
N ALA A 235 -11.70 8.01 -10.75
CA ALA A 235 -12.00 6.62 -11.07
C ALA A 235 -10.80 5.81 -11.61
N GLU A 236 -9.73 6.46 -12.07
CA GLU A 236 -8.53 5.81 -12.61
C GLU A 236 -7.51 5.43 -11.51
N THR A 237 -7.79 5.73 -10.25
CA THR A 237 -6.88 5.46 -9.13
C THR A 237 -7.20 4.15 -8.41
N ALA A 238 -6.26 3.68 -7.58
CA ALA A 238 -6.46 2.54 -6.70
C ALA A 238 -6.54 3.02 -5.25
N LEU A 239 -7.39 2.37 -4.48
CA LEU A 239 -7.42 2.50 -3.03
C LEU A 239 -6.20 1.83 -2.45
N GLU A 240 -5.57 2.45 -1.46
CA GLU A 240 -4.66 1.77 -0.57
C GLU A 240 -5.47 1.18 0.60
N LEU A 241 -5.43 -0.14 0.73
CA LEU A 241 -6.10 -0.87 1.80
C LEU A 241 -5.34 -0.70 3.12
N VAL A 242 -5.99 -0.07 4.09
CA VAL A 242 -5.58 -0.17 5.49
C VAL A 242 -6.25 -1.41 6.07
N TRP A 243 -5.47 -2.36 6.56
CA TRP A 243 -6.01 -3.58 7.17
C TRP A 243 -6.10 -3.39 8.67
N GLY A 244 -7.34 -3.35 9.18
CA GLY A 244 -7.62 -3.38 10.61
C GLY A 244 -7.01 -4.63 11.26
N VAL A 245 -6.47 -4.48 12.46
CA VAL A 245 -5.79 -5.57 13.19
C VAL A 245 -6.59 -6.10 14.36
N ASP A 246 -7.72 -5.45 14.66
CA ASP A 246 -8.64 -5.83 15.73
C ASP A 246 -9.63 -6.85 15.20
N THR A 247 -9.41 -8.12 15.53
CA THR A 247 -10.27 -9.23 15.11
C THR A 247 -11.71 -9.02 15.59
N HIS A 248 -12.71 -9.26 14.74
CA HIS A 248 -14.12 -9.21 15.16
C HIS A 248 -14.36 -10.16 16.34
N PRO A 249 -15.00 -9.73 17.45
CA PRO A 249 -15.16 -10.56 18.64
C PRO A 249 -15.82 -11.91 18.36
N ILE A 250 -16.80 -11.95 17.45
CA ILE A 250 -17.52 -13.18 17.06
C ILE A 250 -16.61 -14.26 16.49
N ASN A 251 -15.50 -13.88 15.85
CA ASN A 251 -14.60 -14.85 15.20
C ASN A 251 -13.95 -15.74 16.26
N ARG A 252 -13.84 -15.28 17.52
CA ARG A 252 -13.36 -16.11 18.63
C ARG A 252 -14.31 -17.27 18.98
N GLN A 253 -15.58 -17.14 18.63
CA GLN A 253 -16.64 -18.11 18.94
C GLN A 253 -16.96 -18.98 17.74
N LEU A 254 -17.12 -18.36 16.56
CA LEU A 254 -17.60 -19.03 15.36
C LEU A 254 -16.49 -19.59 14.46
N MET A 255 -15.30 -18.98 14.46
CA MET A 255 -14.23 -19.47 13.59
C MET A 255 -13.42 -20.58 14.27
N ARG A 256 -13.19 -21.64 13.49
CA ARG A 256 -12.19 -22.64 13.79
C ARG A 256 -10.88 -22.27 13.10
N VAL A 257 -9.86 -21.95 13.89
CA VAL A 257 -8.51 -21.76 13.37
C VAL A 257 -7.68 -22.99 13.72
N VAL A 258 -6.82 -23.44 12.81
CA VAL A 258 -5.85 -24.50 13.05
C VAL A 258 -4.43 -23.95 12.99
N ASP A 259 -3.53 -24.45 13.84
CA ASP A 259 -2.11 -24.14 13.77
C ASP A 259 -1.41 -24.91 12.63
N GLY A 260 -0.12 -24.66 12.41
CA GLY A 260 0.68 -25.36 11.40
C GLY A 260 0.87 -26.87 11.66
N GLN A 261 0.35 -27.40 12.76
CA GLN A 261 0.33 -28.81 13.13
C GLN A 261 -1.08 -29.41 13.06
N GLY A 262 -2.09 -28.62 12.66
CA GLY A 262 -3.49 -29.02 12.55
C GLY A 262 -4.28 -28.97 13.87
N ASN A 263 -3.72 -28.43 14.95
CA ASN A 263 -4.43 -28.31 16.23
C ASN A 263 -5.35 -27.09 16.21
N ALA A 264 -6.55 -27.22 16.78
CA ALA A 264 -7.46 -26.09 16.95
C ALA A 264 -6.83 -25.01 17.85
N MET A 265 -6.84 -23.77 17.38
CA MET A 265 -6.35 -22.59 18.06
C MET A 265 -7.49 -21.57 18.19
N GLN A 266 -7.58 -20.91 19.34
CA GLN A 266 -8.47 -19.76 19.49
C GLN A 266 -7.83 -18.51 18.89
N CYS A 267 -8.67 -17.63 18.32
CA CYS A 267 -8.23 -16.34 17.85
C CYS A 267 -7.46 -15.58 18.94
N PRO A 268 -6.23 -15.10 18.65
CA PRO A 268 -5.38 -14.50 19.67
C PRO A 268 -6.00 -13.22 20.23
N THR A 269 -5.75 -12.96 21.52
CA THR A 269 -6.11 -11.68 22.14
C THR A 269 -5.27 -10.55 21.58
N GLU A 270 -5.88 -9.37 21.46
CA GLU A 270 -5.23 -8.18 20.92
C GLU A 270 -3.96 -7.81 21.70
N ALA A 271 -2.88 -7.60 20.97
CA ALA A 271 -1.66 -7.03 21.51
C ALA A 271 -1.79 -5.51 21.59
N GLY A 272 -1.55 -4.93 22.77
CA GLY A 272 -1.48 -3.48 22.93
C GLY A 272 -0.36 -2.86 22.09
N ILE A 273 -0.47 -1.56 21.80
CA ILE A 273 0.40 -0.81 20.89
C ILE A 273 1.89 -0.97 21.23
N ILE A 274 2.27 -0.89 22.51
CA ILE A 274 3.68 -1.04 22.95
C ILE A 274 4.21 -2.43 22.59
N THR A 275 3.43 -3.48 22.85
CA THR A 275 3.80 -4.86 22.53
C THR A 275 3.93 -5.05 21.02
N ARG A 276 3.05 -4.40 20.23
CA ARG A 276 3.12 -4.44 18.77
C ARG A 276 4.41 -3.81 18.25
N ILE A 277 4.73 -2.60 18.71
CA ILE A 277 5.97 -1.90 18.33
C ILE A 277 7.20 -2.73 18.71
N TYR A 278 7.24 -3.28 19.93
CA TYR A 278 8.37 -4.10 20.37
C TYR A 278 8.54 -5.36 19.51
N ARG A 279 7.47 -6.11 19.25
CA ARG A 279 7.52 -7.32 18.43
C ARG A 279 7.88 -7.01 16.97
N ALA A 280 7.42 -5.88 16.44
CA ALA A 280 7.79 -5.43 15.10
C ALA A 280 9.30 -5.22 14.90
N LEU A 281 10.06 -4.94 15.96
CA LEU A 281 11.51 -4.82 15.89
C LEU A 281 12.24 -6.17 15.82
N VAL A 282 11.57 -7.26 16.19
CA VAL A 282 12.16 -8.60 16.28
C VAL A 282 11.65 -9.49 15.15
N ASP A 283 10.32 -9.58 15.01
CA ASP A 283 9.63 -10.40 14.02
C ASP A 283 8.23 -9.84 13.76
N VAL A 284 8.07 -9.18 12.61
CA VAL A 284 6.81 -8.55 12.19
C VAL A 284 5.74 -9.60 11.89
N ASP A 285 6.13 -10.83 11.53
CA ASP A 285 5.18 -11.87 11.15
C ASP A 285 4.42 -12.41 12.36
N GLN A 286 5.00 -12.31 13.57
CA GLN A 286 4.33 -12.62 14.84
C GLN A 286 3.23 -11.62 15.23
N LEU A 287 3.06 -10.54 14.47
CA LEU A 287 1.98 -9.57 14.66
C LEU A 287 0.73 -9.89 13.86
N ARG A 288 0.83 -10.83 12.91
CA ARG A 288 -0.32 -11.26 12.12
C ARG A 288 -1.28 -12.07 13.00
N SER A 289 -2.57 -11.87 12.77
CA SER A 289 -3.62 -12.67 13.40
C SER A 289 -4.20 -13.63 12.38
N PRO A 290 -4.32 -14.94 12.64
CA PRO A 290 -4.99 -15.85 11.71
C PRO A 290 -6.50 -15.55 11.61
N CYS A 291 -7.05 -14.70 12.48
CA CYS A 291 -8.46 -14.35 12.48
C CYS A 291 -8.69 -12.98 11.84
N PRO A 292 -9.49 -12.91 10.77
CA PRO A 292 -9.79 -11.67 10.05
C PRO A 292 -10.36 -10.57 10.93
N HIS A 293 -10.15 -9.33 10.48
CA HIS A 293 -10.82 -8.14 11.02
C HIS A 293 -12.33 -8.26 10.87
N THR A 294 -12.81 -8.63 9.67
CA THR A 294 -14.23 -8.78 9.35
C THR A 294 -14.87 -9.97 10.07
N GLY A 295 -16.15 -9.84 10.46
CA GLY A 295 -16.92 -10.95 11.03
C GLY A 295 -17.15 -12.07 10.00
N VAL A 296 -16.86 -13.31 10.39
CA VAL A 296 -17.01 -14.48 9.52
C VAL A 296 -18.21 -15.31 9.97
N ILE A 297 -19.02 -15.69 8.99
CA ILE A 297 -20.16 -16.59 9.12
C ILE A 297 -19.77 -17.91 8.43
N PRO A 298 -19.44 -18.97 9.18
CA PRO A 298 -19.22 -20.29 8.59
C PRO A 298 -20.50 -20.77 7.92
N LEU A 299 -20.47 -21.16 6.65
CA LEU A 299 -21.70 -21.38 5.89
C LEU A 299 -22.55 -22.52 6.44
N GLU A 300 -21.93 -23.54 7.03
CA GLU A 300 -22.60 -24.66 7.69
C GLU A 300 -23.55 -24.22 8.80
N SER A 301 -23.20 -23.16 9.54
CA SER A 301 -24.04 -22.59 10.61
C SER A 301 -25.38 -22.06 10.08
N LEU A 302 -25.42 -21.59 8.84
CA LEU A 302 -26.64 -21.12 8.19
C LEU A 302 -27.51 -22.26 7.66
N LEU A 303 -26.88 -23.35 7.23
CA LEU A 303 -27.55 -24.43 6.51
C LEU A 303 -28.19 -25.46 7.45
N PHE A 304 -27.68 -25.61 8.66
CA PHE A 304 -28.27 -26.51 9.66
C PHE A 304 -29.53 -25.95 10.32
N GLY A 305 -29.91 -24.71 10.03
CA GLY A 305 -31.22 -24.14 10.39
C GLY A 305 -31.44 -23.98 11.90
N VAL A 306 -30.37 -23.90 12.69
CA VAL A 306 -30.44 -23.58 14.12
C VAL A 306 -30.48 -22.06 14.24
N PRO A 307 -31.56 -21.45 14.75
CA PRO A 307 -31.60 -20.01 14.99
C PRO A 307 -30.48 -19.64 15.96
N ASP A 308 -29.66 -18.68 15.55
CA ASP A 308 -28.50 -18.23 16.30
C ASP A 308 -28.48 -16.70 16.32
N ASP A 309 -28.60 -16.13 17.52
CA ASP A 309 -28.59 -14.69 17.75
C ASP A 309 -27.26 -14.06 17.28
N ASP A 310 -26.15 -14.80 17.41
CA ASP A 310 -24.83 -14.35 16.98
C ASP A 310 -24.79 -14.22 15.45
N ILE A 311 -25.33 -15.20 14.73
CA ILE A 311 -25.45 -15.18 13.27
C ILE A 311 -26.37 -14.05 12.80
N GLN A 312 -27.50 -13.83 13.50
CA GLN A 312 -28.38 -12.71 13.19
C GLN A 312 -27.63 -11.37 13.28
N THR A 313 -26.76 -11.19 14.29
CA THR A 313 -25.99 -9.95 14.44
C THR A 313 -25.01 -9.70 13.31
N LEU A 314 -24.61 -10.73 12.57
CA LEU A 314 -23.68 -10.67 11.43
C LEU A 314 -24.38 -10.51 10.08
N ILE A 315 -25.69 -10.71 9.99
CA ILE A 315 -26.41 -10.63 8.71
C ILE A 315 -27.40 -9.48 8.69
N LYS A 316 -28.18 -9.29 9.76
CA LYS A 316 -29.27 -8.31 9.78
C LYS A 316 -28.77 -6.90 9.57
N ASP A 317 -29.32 -6.21 8.57
CA ASP A 317 -28.91 -4.86 8.15
C ASP A 317 -27.40 -4.72 7.87
N ARG A 318 -26.72 -5.82 7.53
CA ARG A 318 -25.30 -5.83 7.12
C ARG A 318 -25.15 -6.12 5.63
N ILE A 319 -23.98 -5.78 5.12
CA ILE A 319 -23.55 -6.12 3.76
C ILE A 319 -22.78 -7.43 3.85
N VAL A 320 -23.35 -8.50 3.31
CA VAL A 320 -22.76 -9.84 3.40
C VAL A 320 -22.05 -10.18 2.11
N PHE A 321 -20.74 -10.40 2.19
CA PHE A 321 -19.97 -11.00 1.11
C PHE A 321 -20.02 -12.52 1.23
N TYR A 322 -20.54 -13.21 0.22
CA TYR A 322 -20.58 -14.66 0.15
C TYR A 322 -19.47 -15.16 -0.79
N GLY A 323 -18.47 -15.82 -0.24
CA GLY A 323 -17.32 -16.33 -0.99
C GLY A 323 -16.92 -17.74 -0.55
N ALA A 324 -15.81 -18.24 -1.11
CA ALA A 324 -15.30 -19.57 -0.81
C ALA A 324 -13.80 -19.54 -0.51
N LYS A 325 -13.36 -20.42 0.40
CA LYS A 325 -11.96 -20.70 0.69
C LYS A 325 -11.77 -22.21 0.61
N LEU A 326 -11.31 -22.67 -0.54
CA LEU A 326 -11.19 -24.09 -0.87
C LEU A 326 -9.74 -24.43 -1.16
N GLU A 327 -9.30 -25.58 -0.69
CA GLU A 327 -7.97 -26.12 -0.97
C GLU A 327 -7.79 -26.31 -2.49
N GLY A 328 -6.68 -25.81 -3.02
CA GLY A 328 -6.40 -25.86 -4.47
C GLY A 328 -7.10 -24.79 -5.32
N SER A 329 -7.90 -23.90 -4.73
CA SER A 329 -8.38 -22.69 -5.41
C SER A 329 -7.26 -21.63 -5.49
N GLU A 330 -7.18 -20.93 -6.63
CA GLU A 330 -6.24 -19.80 -6.82
C GLU A 330 -6.76 -18.49 -6.19
N ASP A 331 -7.94 -18.48 -5.58
CA ASP A 331 -8.56 -17.28 -4.99
C ASP A 331 -8.03 -16.97 -3.57
N LEU A 332 -6.72 -16.96 -3.42
CA LEU A 332 -6.04 -16.58 -2.18
C LEU A 332 -5.24 -15.30 -2.37
N ALA A 333 -5.36 -14.39 -1.41
CA ALA A 333 -4.65 -13.13 -1.36
C ALA A 333 -3.89 -13.00 -0.04
N PHE A 334 -2.65 -12.53 -0.11
CA PHE A 334 -1.88 -12.23 1.09
C PHE A 334 -2.28 -10.87 1.65
N SER A 335 -2.76 -10.82 2.89
CA SER A 335 -3.00 -9.59 3.63
C SER A 335 -1.87 -9.34 4.66
N PRO A 336 -1.42 -8.10 4.84
CA PRO A 336 -0.43 -7.76 5.88
C PRO A 336 -0.86 -8.14 7.29
N ALA A 337 -2.17 -8.11 7.58
CA ALA A 337 -2.72 -8.34 8.92
C ALA A 337 -2.95 -9.83 9.24
N ASN A 338 -3.28 -10.65 8.24
CA ASN A 338 -3.75 -12.02 8.47
C ASN A 338 -3.00 -13.10 7.70
N GLY A 339 -2.06 -12.75 6.83
CA GLY A 339 -1.42 -13.71 5.93
C GLY A 339 -2.38 -14.09 4.79
N LEU A 340 -2.44 -15.37 4.41
CA LEU A 340 -3.30 -15.81 3.30
C LEU A 340 -4.78 -15.82 3.72
N LEU A 341 -5.61 -15.12 2.96
CA LEU A 341 -7.07 -15.09 3.08
C LEU A 341 -7.71 -15.33 1.71
N ALA A 342 -8.99 -15.72 1.68
CA ALA A 342 -9.75 -15.78 0.43
C ALA A 342 -9.95 -14.39 -0.19
N GLY A 343 -10.04 -14.32 -1.53
CA GLY A 343 -10.20 -13.07 -2.29
C GLY A 343 -11.36 -12.21 -1.82
N VAL A 344 -12.45 -12.83 -1.38
CA VAL A 344 -13.64 -12.18 -0.81
C VAL A 344 -13.33 -11.22 0.34
N PHE A 345 -12.31 -11.51 1.16
CA PHE A 345 -11.90 -10.61 2.25
C PHE A 345 -11.28 -9.32 1.74
N VAL A 346 -10.67 -9.31 0.54
CA VAL A 346 -10.14 -8.10 -0.08
C VAL A 346 -11.29 -7.18 -0.49
N HIS A 347 -12.37 -7.73 -1.07
CA HIS A 347 -13.57 -6.97 -1.40
C HIS A 347 -14.26 -6.40 -0.15
N ALA A 348 -14.39 -7.22 0.90
CA ALA A 348 -14.95 -6.80 2.17
C ALA A 348 -14.12 -5.68 2.82
N MET A 349 -12.79 -5.83 2.87
CA MET A 349 -11.88 -4.83 3.44
C MET A 349 -11.87 -3.53 2.62
N ALA A 350 -12.00 -3.61 1.29
CA ALA A 350 -12.12 -2.42 0.44
C ALA A 350 -13.39 -1.63 0.75
N LEU A 351 -14.53 -2.31 0.86
CA LEU A 351 -15.79 -1.66 1.23
C LEU A 351 -15.73 -1.08 2.65
N ASP A 352 -15.16 -1.83 3.60
CA ASP A 352 -14.90 -1.37 4.95
C ASP A 352 -14.06 -0.08 4.94
N ASN A 353 -12.94 -0.02 4.21
CA ASN A 353 -12.12 1.19 4.06
C ASN A 353 -12.93 2.39 3.56
N ILE A 354 -13.78 2.20 2.56
CA ILE A 354 -14.59 3.30 2.02
C ILE A 354 -15.61 3.79 3.05
N ILE A 355 -16.26 2.87 3.79
CA ILE A 355 -17.25 3.21 4.83
C ILE A 355 -16.56 3.87 6.04
N SER A 356 -15.50 3.24 6.54
CA SER A 356 -14.72 3.66 7.70
C SER A 356 -14.07 5.03 7.53
N PHE A 357 -13.71 5.39 6.29
CA PHE A 357 -13.20 6.72 5.94
C PHE A 357 -14.26 7.63 5.29
N GLU A 358 -15.55 7.35 5.44
CA GLU A 358 -16.65 8.23 5.02
C GLU A 358 -16.58 8.65 3.53
N GLY A 359 -16.28 7.70 2.64
CA GLY A 359 -16.11 7.96 1.22
C GLY A 359 -14.76 8.60 0.84
N ARG A 360 -13.82 8.71 1.78
CA ARG A 360 -12.46 9.26 1.56
C ARG A 360 -11.36 8.23 1.88
N PRO A 361 -11.33 7.10 1.17
CA PRO A 361 -10.33 6.06 1.41
C PRO A 361 -8.91 6.57 1.13
N LYS A 362 -7.91 5.90 1.73
CA LYS A 362 -6.50 6.23 1.52
C LYS A 362 -6.04 5.84 0.12
N ARG A 363 -5.09 6.58 -0.44
CA ARG A 363 -4.58 6.40 -1.82
C ARG A 363 -3.06 6.51 -1.90
N ASN A 364 -2.50 6.02 -2.99
CA ASN A 364 -1.09 6.19 -3.33
C ASN A 364 -0.84 7.31 -4.37
N THR A 365 -1.89 7.97 -4.84
CA THR A 365 -1.85 9.06 -5.83
C THR A 365 -2.66 10.26 -5.37
N ILE A 366 -2.25 11.46 -5.77
CA ILE A 366 -3.01 12.70 -5.60
C ILE A 366 -3.19 13.41 -6.94
N THR A 367 -4.40 13.88 -7.23
CA THR A 367 -4.65 14.72 -8.41
C THR A 367 -4.74 16.18 -7.98
N LEU A 368 -3.81 17.01 -8.49
CA LEU A 368 -3.75 18.45 -8.26
C LEU A 368 -3.84 19.19 -9.59
N SER A 369 -4.86 20.02 -9.76
CA SER A 369 -5.06 20.83 -10.99
C SER A 369 -5.05 19.99 -12.29
N GLY A 370 -5.61 18.78 -12.26
CA GLY A 370 -5.66 17.85 -13.39
C GLY A 370 -4.36 17.05 -13.64
N VAL A 371 -3.36 17.19 -12.75
CA VAL A 371 -2.14 16.40 -12.79
C VAL A 371 -2.15 15.37 -11.66
N THR A 372 -2.16 14.10 -12.01
CA THR A 372 -2.05 12.99 -11.06
C THR A 372 -0.58 12.73 -10.74
N LEU A 373 -0.22 12.88 -9.48
CA LEU A 373 1.11 12.60 -8.94
C LEU A 373 1.06 11.30 -8.15
N GLY A 374 1.87 10.32 -8.55
CA GLY A 374 2.06 9.09 -7.79
C GLY A 374 2.99 9.27 -6.58
N ASN A 375 2.97 8.29 -5.69
CA ASN A 375 3.74 8.26 -4.45
C ASN A 375 5.22 8.63 -4.66
N ASP A 376 5.89 8.04 -5.66
CA ASP A 376 7.32 8.30 -5.91
C ASP A 376 7.62 9.75 -6.29
N THR A 377 6.77 10.33 -7.14
CA THR A 377 6.88 11.75 -7.50
C THR A 377 6.68 12.63 -6.27
N ILE A 378 5.73 12.28 -5.41
CA ILE A 378 5.47 13.00 -4.14
C ILE A 378 6.70 12.89 -3.22
N LYS A 379 7.29 11.70 -3.05
CA LYS A 379 8.52 11.50 -2.25
C LYS A 379 9.64 12.41 -2.73
N VAL A 380 9.90 12.46 -4.04
CA VAL A 380 10.95 13.30 -4.63
C VAL A 380 10.69 14.78 -4.34
N ILE A 381 9.45 15.25 -4.53
CA ILE A 381 9.08 16.65 -4.28
C ILE A 381 9.26 17.00 -2.80
N VAL A 382 8.78 16.15 -1.88
CA VAL A 382 8.90 16.37 -0.43
C VAL A 382 10.36 16.36 0.00
N ALA A 383 11.16 15.38 -0.44
CA ALA A 383 12.58 15.31 -0.15
C ALA A 383 13.32 16.55 -0.68
N ALA A 384 13.03 16.99 -1.91
CA ALA A 384 13.60 18.18 -2.52
C ALA A 384 13.33 19.44 -1.67
N ILE A 385 12.07 19.65 -1.27
CA ILE A 385 11.68 20.80 -0.44
C ILE A 385 12.39 20.76 0.92
N ILE A 386 12.37 19.61 1.60
CA ILE A 386 13.00 19.46 2.92
C ILE A 386 14.51 19.71 2.82
N LEU A 387 15.19 19.08 1.86
CA LEU A 387 16.63 19.26 1.66
C LEU A 387 16.97 20.71 1.32
N LEU A 388 16.17 21.38 0.48
CA LEU A 388 16.36 22.77 0.15
C LEU A 388 16.25 23.66 1.39
N VAL A 389 15.22 23.46 2.21
CA VAL A 389 14.99 24.23 3.44
C VAL A 389 16.15 24.01 4.41
N VAL A 390 16.45 22.76 4.78
CA VAL A 390 17.52 22.46 5.74
C VAL A 390 18.87 22.96 5.23
N ALA A 391 19.17 22.78 3.95
CA ALA A 391 20.43 23.24 3.39
C ALA A 391 20.54 24.77 3.32
N SER A 392 19.45 25.48 3.02
CA SER A 392 19.41 26.95 3.03
C SER A 392 19.69 27.52 4.42
N LEU A 393 19.18 26.86 5.46
CA LEU A 393 19.41 27.23 6.85
C LEU A 393 20.84 26.86 7.34
N ASN A 394 21.47 25.84 6.74
CA ASN A 394 22.80 25.36 7.11
C ASN A 394 23.96 25.98 6.28
N LEU A 395 23.65 26.65 5.17
CA LEU A 395 24.58 27.17 4.16
C LEU A 395 25.60 28.20 4.67
N GLU A 396 25.19 29.06 5.61
CA GLU A 396 26.09 30.04 6.24
C GLU A 396 27.11 29.41 7.21
N HIS A 397 26.79 28.24 7.74
CA HIS A 397 27.56 27.61 8.82
C HIS A 397 28.52 26.53 8.30
N LEU A 398 28.14 25.77 7.27
CA LEU A 398 29.02 24.82 6.57
C LEU A 398 30.28 25.48 5.96
N ARG A 399 30.16 26.74 5.52
CA ARG A 399 31.29 27.54 5.02
C ARG A 399 32.25 27.98 6.14
N LYS A 400 31.77 28.15 7.37
CA LYS A 400 32.58 28.61 8.52
C LYS A 400 33.29 27.45 9.24
N ASP A 401 32.62 26.32 9.43
CA ASP A 401 33.21 25.15 10.10
C ASP A 401 34.31 24.47 9.24
N ALA A 402 34.28 24.62 7.91
CA ALA A 402 35.36 24.15 7.02
C ALA A 402 36.67 24.98 7.12
N SER A 403 36.62 26.16 7.75
CA SER A 403 37.75 27.11 7.80
C SER A 403 38.37 27.29 9.19
N THR A 404 37.82 26.67 10.24
CA THR A 404 38.37 26.75 11.61
C THR A 404 38.53 25.36 12.23
N PRO A 405 39.75 24.94 12.63
CA PRO A 405 39.93 23.70 13.38
C PRO A 405 39.41 23.93 14.81
N GLY A 406 38.15 23.55 15.04
CA GLY A 406 37.44 23.75 16.30
C GLY A 406 36.83 22.46 16.85
N ASP A 407 36.57 22.49 18.15
CA ASP A 407 36.10 21.44 19.05
C ASP A 407 35.14 20.39 18.42
N GLN A 408 35.57 19.13 18.42
CA GLN A 408 34.85 18.03 17.77
C GLN A 408 33.45 17.83 18.37
N ASP A 409 33.30 18.02 19.69
CA ASP A 409 32.01 17.87 20.38
C ASP A 409 30.96 18.91 19.95
N LEU A 410 31.39 20.14 19.68
CA LEU A 410 30.50 21.20 19.22
C LEU A 410 29.99 20.93 17.80
N THR A 411 30.85 20.39 16.93
CA THR A 411 30.47 20.00 15.57
C THR A 411 29.52 18.79 15.56
N LEU A 412 29.74 17.81 16.44
CA LEU A 412 28.88 16.63 16.57
C LEU A 412 27.48 17.00 17.07
N ARG A 413 27.40 17.80 18.15
CA ARG A 413 26.11 18.24 18.71
C ARG A 413 25.27 19.02 17.70
N ARG A 414 25.91 19.88 16.89
CA ARG A 414 25.22 20.63 15.83
C ARG A 414 24.68 19.74 14.72
N ARG A 415 25.43 18.70 14.32
CA ARG A 415 24.93 17.71 13.34
C ARG A 415 23.69 17.00 13.87
N PHE A 416 23.71 16.56 15.13
CA PHE A 416 22.54 15.95 15.76
C PHE A 416 21.31 16.86 15.77
N THR A 417 21.48 18.17 16.05
CA THR A 417 20.37 19.12 15.99
C THR A 417 19.75 19.18 14.59
N TRP A 418 20.57 19.26 13.54
CA TRP A 418 20.04 19.29 12.17
C TRP A 418 19.40 17.98 11.74
N TYR A 419 19.93 16.83 12.17
CA TYR A 419 19.24 15.55 12.00
C TYR A 419 17.88 15.52 12.68
N GLY A 420 17.77 16.07 13.89
CA GLY A 420 16.51 16.20 14.59
C GLY A 420 15.50 17.07 13.84
N ILE A 421 15.93 18.21 13.29
CA ILE A 421 15.08 19.09 12.48
C ILE A 421 14.65 18.39 11.19
N LEU A 422 15.59 17.75 10.49
CA LEU A 422 15.31 17.00 9.26
C LEU A 422 14.26 15.91 9.51
N LEU A 423 14.47 15.10 10.54
CA LEU A 423 13.54 14.05 10.95
C LEU A 423 12.16 14.62 11.29
N ALA A 424 12.10 15.71 12.08
CA ALA A 424 10.84 16.35 12.44
C ALA A 424 10.08 16.89 11.21
N MET A 425 10.79 17.50 10.26
CA MET A 425 10.19 17.97 9.00
C MET A 425 9.67 16.80 8.17
N THR A 426 10.46 15.72 8.00
CA THR A 426 10.02 14.55 7.23
C THR A 426 8.80 13.89 7.87
N LEU A 427 8.82 13.66 9.18
CA LEU A 427 7.68 13.10 9.91
C LEU A 427 6.45 14.01 9.81
N GLY A 428 6.63 15.33 9.97
CA GLY A 428 5.55 16.31 9.84
C GLY A 428 4.92 16.31 8.44
N SER A 429 5.73 16.26 7.38
CA SER A 429 5.24 16.16 6.00
C SER A 429 4.47 14.86 5.77
N VAL A 430 4.98 13.71 6.25
CA VAL A 430 4.31 12.41 6.12
C VAL A 430 2.95 12.41 6.81
N LEU A 431 2.89 12.88 8.06
CA LEU A 431 1.63 12.98 8.81
C LEU A 431 0.66 13.95 8.12
N GLY A 432 1.16 15.07 7.59
CA GLY A 432 0.36 16.00 6.80
C GLY A 432 -0.24 15.37 5.55
N LEU A 433 0.56 14.62 4.78
CA LEU A 433 0.08 13.89 3.60
C LEU A 433 -1.00 12.86 3.97
N TYR A 434 -0.85 12.18 5.09
CA TYR A 434 -1.83 11.19 5.55
C TYR A 434 -3.14 11.78 6.03
N PHE A 435 -3.09 12.79 6.90
CA PHE A 435 -4.28 13.34 7.56
C PHE A 435 -4.98 14.42 6.74
N ILE A 436 -4.27 15.14 5.87
CA ILE A 436 -4.82 16.27 5.09
C ILE A 436 -5.16 15.85 3.66
N PHE A 437 -4.34 14.98 3.05
CA PHE A 437 -4.44 14.63 1.64
C PHE A 437 -4.88 13.18 1.39
N ASP A 438 -5.20 12.43 2.46
CA ASP A 438 -5.60 11.02 2.39
C ASP A 438 -4.61 10.12 1.65
N LEU A 439 -3.33 10.46 1.68
CA LEU A 439 -2.26 9.65 1.10
C LEU A 439 -1.79 8.58 2.08
N SER A 440 -1.54 7.37 1.59
CA SER A 440 -1.03 6.29 2.42
C SER A 440 0.36 6.60 2.98
N ILE A 441 0.64 6.14 4.21
CA ILE A 441 1.94 6.22 4.88
C ILE A 441 2.86 5.08 4.42
N SER A 442 2.68 4.63 3.18
CA SER A 442 3.14 3.32 2.75
C SER A 442 4.68 3.23 2.75
N ASN A 443 5.39 4.30 2.34
CA ASN A 443 6.86 4.29 2.13
C ASN A 443 7.62 5.43 2.85
N TRP A 444 7.07 5.99 3.92
CA TRP A 444 7.72 7.04 4.71
C TRP A 444 9.07 6.64 5.33
N ILE A 445 9.30 5.36 5.63
CA ILE A 445 10.57 4.86 6.19
C ILE A 445 11.68 5.13 5.18
N GLU A 446 11.45 4.76 3.92
CA GLU A 446 12.35 5.03 2.81
C GLU A 446 12.63 6.53 2.70
N LEU A 447 11.58 7.37 2.77
CA LEU A 447 11.73 8.83 2.72
C LEU A 447 12.62 9.36 3.86
N VAL A 448 12.47 8.87 5.10
CA VAL A 448 13.31 9.26 6.25
C VAL A 448 14.77 8.86 6.05
N PHE A 449 15.03 7.65 5.55
CA PHE A 449 16.40 7.18 5.29
C PHE A 449 17.05 7.93 4.13
N ILE A 450 16.33 8.12 3.03
CA ILE A 450 16.81 8.84 1.85
C ILE A 450 17.10 10.29 2.20
N THR A 451 16.21 11.01 2.90
CA THR A 451 16.48 12.40 3.26
C THR A 451 17.71 12.52 4.17
N GLY A 452 17.90 11.59 5.11
CA GLY A 452 19.10 11.52 5.94
C GLY A 452 20.40 11.28 5.15
N LEU A 453 20.40 10.32 4.23
CA LEU A 453 21.55 10.01 3.38
C LEU A 453 21.89 11.17 2.43
N LEU A 454 20.88 11.75 1.79
CA LEU A 454 21.04 12.90 0.90
C LEU A 454 21.55 14.12 1.67
N PHE A 455 21.13 14.30 2.92
CA PHE A 455 21.64 15.35 3.79
C PHE A 455 23.12 15.17 4.14
N GLU A 456 23.58 13.94 4.45
CA GLU A 456 25.02 13.65 4.60
C GLU A 456 25.80 13.98 3.32
N LEU A 457 25.29 13.55 2.16
CA LEU A 457 25.93 13.83 0.87
C LEU A 457 26.05 15.34 0.62
N LEU A 458 25.00 16.09 0.95
CA LEU A 458 24.94 17.55 0.80
C LEU A 458 25.94 18.28 1.70
N ILE A 459 26.18 17.76 2.92
CA ILE A 459 27.15 18.33 3.87
C ILE A 459 28.58 17.83 3.62
N SER A 460 28.72 16.70 2.93
CA SER A 460 30.03 16.08 2.69
C SER A 460 30.95 16.99 1.86
N SER A 461 32.23 17.05 2.24
CA SER A 461 33.26 17.70 1.43
C SER A 461 33.59 16.93 0.13
N PHE A 462 32.94 15.78 -0.11
CA PHE A 462 33.19 14.92 -1.26
C PHE A 462 32.76 15.61 -2.56
N LEU A 463 31.52 16.10 -2.63
CA LEU A 463 31.00 16.78 -3.83
C LEU A 463 31.75 18.07 -4.12
N GLY A 464 32.14 18.82 -3.09
CA GLY A 464 33.01 20.00 -3.26
C GLY A 464 34.39 19.65 -3.80
N ARG A 465 35.01 18.56 -3.31
CA ARG A 465 36.30 18.08 -3.85
C ARG A 465 36.20 17.57 -5.27
N LEU A 466 35.09 16.92 -5.62
CA LEU A 466 34.81 16.47 -6.98
C LEU A 466 34.70 17.67 -7.93
N TRP A 467 33.94 18.70 -7.55
CA TRP A 467 33.88 19.98 -8.28
C TRP A 467 35.26 20.64 -8.44
N GLY A 468 36.05 20.68 -7.36
CA GLY A 468 37.38 21.26 -7.40
C GLY A 468 38.32 20.51 -8.34
N ARG A 469 38.23 19.17 -8.38
CA ARG A 469 39.01 18.32 -9.30
C ARG A 469 38.59 18.48 -10.75
N THR A 470 37.29 18.50 -11.04
CA THR A 470 36.80 18.68 -12.41
C THR A 470 37.21 20.05 -12.94
N ARG A 471 36.98 21.11 -12.16
CA ARG A 471 37.35 22.48 -12.53
C ARG A 471 38.86 22.63 -12.78
N TYR A 472 39.69 22.06 -11.90
CA TYR A 472 41.14 22.02 -12.09
C TYR A 472 41.56 21.25 -13.36
N ALA A 473 40.95 20.09 -13.62
CA ALA A 473 41.26 19.28 -14.81
C ALA A 473 40.90 19.99 -16.13
N PHE A 474 39.78 20.72 -16.15
CA PHE A 474 39.37 21.55 -17.28
C PHE A 474 40.17 22.86 -17.39
N GLY A 475 40.81 23.32 -16.30
CA GLY A 475 41.60 24.55 -16.28
C GLY A 475 40.78 25.82 -16.18
N LEU A 476 39.62 25.74 -15.50
CA LEU A 476 38.61 26.79 -15.35
C LEU A 476 38.70 27.55 -14.02
#